data_AF-A0A967QKZ2-F1
#
_entry.id   AF-A0A967QKZ2-F1
#
_cell.length_a   1.000
_cell.length_b   1.000
_cell.length_c   1.000
_cell.angle_alpha   90.00
_cell.angle_beta   90.00
_cell.angle_gamma   90.00
#
_symmetry.space_group_name_H-M   'P 1'
#
loop_
_entity.id
_entity.type
_entity.pdbx_description
1 polymer ?
#
loop_
_entity_poly.entity_id
_entity_poly.type
_entity_poly.pdbx_seq_one_letter_code
_entity_poly.pdbx_strand_id
1 'polypeptide(L)'
;MLGGGEEHVLVPHHDSLNIDGTLTISAMVKPENNQWDGIVAKSPSNGGPANYPGNYELRTNNGGGLLEFGFETDPGGGFIFTPVADTALVANEWAHIAFTATAGGTYEYFINGVSAGGGAMDAAFGTDQNTNPLYVGSRADLFTTFNGCMDDLAIFNIHLGADAIETLANQGLSGLPFATDPLNPDTDGDGLLDSVETNTGTFVDANDTGTSP
;
A
#
# COMPACT_ATOMS: atom_id res chain seq x y z
N MET A 1 -0.64 -16.66 -6.57
CA MET A 1 -0.98 -16.36 -7.97
C MET A 1 -2.45 -16.02 -8.01
N LEU A 2 -2.80 -14.94 -8.70
CA LEU A 2 -4.16 -14.46 -8.93
C LEU A 2 -4.39 -14.42 -10.44
N GLY A 3 -5.45 -15.04 -10.93
CA GLY A 3 -5.78 -15.16 -12.35
C GLY A 3 -6.65 -14.03 -12.92
N GLY A 4 -6.85 -12.95 -12.15
CA GLY A 4 -7.78 -11.87 -12.47
C GLY A 4 -9.26 -12.26 -12.28
N GLY A 5 -10.17 -11.39 -12.74
CA GLY A 5 -11.61 -11.58 -12.56
C GLY A 5 -12.03 -11.52 -11.09
N GLU A 6 -12.74 -12.53 -10.59
CA GLU A 6 -13.20 -12.52 -9.19
C GLU A 6 -12.13 -12.98 -8.18
N GLU A 7 -10.91 -13.35 -8.62
CA GLU A 7 -9.85 -13.79 -7.73
C GLU A 7 -9.20 -12.62 -6.98
N HIS A 8 -9.33 -12.63 -5.65
CA HIS A 8 -8.78 -11.62 -4.75
C HIS A 8 -8.60 -12.19 -3.35
N VAL A 9 -7.84 -11.49 -2.51
CA VAL A 9 -7.90 -11.67 -1.06
C VAL A 9 -8.71 -10.53 -0.46
N LEU A 10 -9.73 -10.88 0.31
CA LEU A 10 -10.53 -9.94 1.07
C LEU A 10 -10.01 -9.87 2.51
N VAL A 11 -9.59 -8.68 2.92
CA VAL A 11 -9.17 -8.40 4.29
C VAL A 11 -10.28 -7.58 4.96
N PRO A 12 -10.97 -8.13 5.99
CA PRO A 12 -11.95 -7.37 6.75
C PRO A 12 -11.34 -6.10 7.34
N HIS A 13 -12.20 -5.11 7.59
CA HIS A 13 -11.78 -3.87 8.22
C HIS A 13 -11.07 -4.10 9.55
N HIS A 14 -10.05 -3.29 9.81
CA HIS A 14 -9.42 -3.07 11.09
C HIS A 14 -8.97 -1.62 11.17
N ASP A 15 -8.93 -1.02 12.37
CA ASP A 15 -8.62 0.41 12.51
C ASP A 15 -7.18 0.76 12.11
N SER A 16 -6.27 -0.22 12.10
CA SER A 16 -4.92 -0.06 11.55
C SER A 16 -4.88 0.15 10.03
N LEU A 17 -5.99 -0.10 9.33
CA LEU A 17 -6.17 0.19 7.91
C LEU A 17 -6.78 1.58 7.67
N ASN A 18 -7.07 2.34 8.73
CA ASN A 18 -7.38 3.75 8.60
C ASN A 18 -6.06 4.51 8.52
N ILE A 19 -5.76 5.06 7.34
CA ILE A 19 -4.51 5.75 7.09
C ILE A 19 -4.81 7.22 6.82
N ASP A 20 -4.37 8.11 7.72
CA ASP A 20 -4.49 9.55 7.58
C ASP A 20 -3.10 10.22 7.48
N GLY A 21 -2.90 11.01 6.43
CA GLY A 21 -1.71 11.87 6.29
C GLY A 21 -0.47 11.22 5.68
N THR A 22 0.04 10.09 6.20
CA THR A 22 1.23 9.41 5.66
C THR A 22 0.96 7.96 5.29
N LEU A 23 1.52 7.51 4.17
CA LEU A 23 1.29 6.17 3.66
C LEU A 23 2.53 5.66 2.94
N THR A 24 2.86 4.38 3.13
CA THR A 24 3.70 3.62 2.20
C THR A 24 3.00 2.31 1.87
N ILE A 25 2.87 1.99 0.59
CA ILE A 25 2.45 0.68 0.10
C ILE A 25 3.63 0.07 -0.63
N SER A 26 3.95 -1.19 -0.36
CA SER A 26 5.03 -1.91 -1.04
C SER A 26 4.63 -3.34 -1.34
N ALA A 27 5.10 -3.89 -2.46
CA ALA A 27 4.88 -5.29 -2.81
C ALA A 27 5.93 -5.78 -3.81
N MET A 28 6.16 -7.10 -3.84
CA MET A 28 6.71 -7.78 -5.01
C MET A 28 5.56 -8.12 -5.95
N VAL A 29 5.67 -7.76 -7.23
CA VAL A 29 4.66 -8.05 -8.24
C VAL A 29 5.29 -8.62 -9.51
N LYS A 30 4.55 -9.50 -10.16
CA LYS A 30 4.83 -10.03 -11.50
C LYS A 30 3.52 -10.06 -12.29
N PRO A 31 3.09 -8.93 -12.86
CA PRO A 31 1.85 -8.85 -13.63
C PRO A 31 2.01 -9.57 -14.97
N GLU A 32 0.99 -10.28 -15.45
CA GLU A 32 1.00 -10.99 -16.74
C GLU A 32 0.74 -10.07 -17.93
N ASN A 33 0.09 -8.94 -17.67
CA ASN A 33 -0.26 -7.91 -18.62
C ASN A 33 -0.09 -6.53 -17.97
N ASN A 34 -0.31 -5.46 -18.74
CA ASN A 34 -0.18 -4.09 -18.26
C ASN A 34 -1.52 -3.36 -18.43
N GLN A 35 -2.59 -3.85 -17.78
CA GLN A 35 -3.94 -3.26 -17.84
C GLN A 35 -4.23 -2.49 -16.55
N TRP A 36 -5.49 -2.44 -16.10
CA TRP A 36 -5.84 -1.96 -14.77
C TRP A 36 -5.58 -3.05 -13.72
N ASP A 37 -4.31 -3.37 -13.45
CA ASP A 37 -3.94 -4.39 -12.48
C ASP A 37 -4.08 -3.82 -11.06
N GLY A 38 -5.19 -4.14 -10.39
CA GLY A 38 -5.49 -3.69 -9.03
C GLY A 38 -4.61 -4.38 -7.99
N ILE A 39 -3.58 -3.71 -7.49
CA ILE A 39 -2.65 -4.30 -6.52
C ILE A 39 -3.30 -4.37 -5.15
N VAL A 40 -3.78 -3.24 -4.65
CA VAL A 40 -4.48 -3.15 -3.37
C VAL A 40 -5.45 -1.98 -3.35
N ALA A 41 -6.63 -2.15 -2.79
CA ALA A 41 -7.65 -1.11 -2.69
C ALA A 41 -8.45 -1.21 -1.39
N LYS A 42 -8.43 -0.16 -0.56
CA LYS A 42 -9.36 -0.01 0.56
C LYS A 42 -10.66 0.56 0.00
N SER A 43 -11.75 -0.18 0.13
CA SER A 43 -13.00 0.06 -0.58
C SER A 43 -13.57 1.46 -0.39
N PRO A 44 -14.33 1.98 -1.38
CA PRO A 44 -14.99 3.28 -1.27
C PRO A 44 -16.00 3.28 -0.14
N SER A 45 -16.23 4.46 0.42
CA SER A 45 -17.20 4.72 1.47
C SER A 45 -18.61 4.35 1.04
N ASN A 46 -19.48 4.05 2.01
CA ASN A 46 -20.88 3.77 1.73
C ASN A 46 -21.54 4.97 1.05
N GLY A 47 -22.00 4.78 -0.20
CA GLY A 47 -22.50 5.84 -1.06
C GLY A 47 -21.64 6.05 -2.32
N GLY A 48 -20.36 5.67 -2.26
CA GLY A 48 -19.45 5.66 -3.39
C GLY A 48 -19.70 4.46 -4.33
N PRO A 49 -19.58 4.65 -5.67
CA PRO A 49 -19.64 3.55 -6.63
C PRO A 49 -18.50 2.55 -6.45
N ALA A 50 -18.78 1.25 -6.60
CA ALA A 50 -17.78 0.19 -6.44
C ALA A 50 -16.62 0.27 -7.45
N ASN A 51 -16.82 0.95 -8.58
CA ASN A 51 -15.83 1.14 -9.64
C ASN A 51 -14.96 2.39 -9.46
N TYR A 52 -15.05 3.07 -8.31
CA TYR A 52 -14.21 4.20 -7.94
C TYR A 52 -13.16 3.74 -6.90
N PRO A 53 -12.00 4.42 -6.81
CA PRO A 53 -11.08 4.16 -5.70
C PRO A 53 -11.77 4.50 -4.37
N GLY A 54 -11.37 3.81 -3.30
CA GLY A 54 -11.82 4.14 -1.96
C GLY A 54 -10.80 4.92 -1.16
N ASN A 55 -10.63 4.65 0.13
CA ASN A 55 -9.72 5.44 0.98
C ASN A 55 -8.29 5.51 0.40
N TYR A 56 -7.85 4.43 -0.24
CA TYR A 56 -6.62 4.39 -1.02
C TYR A 56 -6.63 3.18 -1.97
N GLU A 57 -6.02 3.35 -3.14
CA GLU A 57 -5.88 2.33 -4.19
C GLU A 57 -4.50 2.48 -4.83
N LEU A 58 -3.76 1.38 -4.97
CA LEU A 58 -2.58 1.29 -5.83
C LEU A 58 -2.88 0.31 -6.97
N ARG A 59 -2.66 0.74 -8.21
CA ARG A 59 -2.81 -0.09 -9.40
C ARG A 59 -1.87 0.35 -10.52
N THR A 60 -1.92 -0.34 -11.65
CA THR A 60 -1.38 0.15 -12.92
C THR A 60 -2.44 0.90 -13.75
N ASN A 61 -1.98 1.75 -14.66
CA ASN A 61 -2.79 2.41 -15.66
C ASN A 61 -3.10 1.47 -16.85
N ASN A 62 -4.23 1.70 -17.50
CA ASN A 62 -4.65 0.84 -18.61
C ASN A 62 -3.69 0.90 -19.81
N GLY A 63 -3.07 -0.24 -20.13
CA GLY A 63 -2.24 -0.43 -21.31
C GLY A 63 -0.80 0.04 -21.15
N GLY A 64 -0.47 0.77 -20.08
CA GLY A 64 0.84 1.40 -19.91
C GLY A 64 1.76 0.70 -18.91
N GLY A 65 1.20 0.00 -17.92
CA GLY A 65 1.98 -0.62 -16.85
C GLY A 65 2.62 0.40 -15.89
N LEU A 66 2.23 1.67 -15.98
CA LEU A 66 2.67 2.73 -15.08
C LEU A 66 1.83 2.68 -13.81
N LEU A 67 2.48 2.78 -12.65
CA LEU A 67 1.78 2.81 -11.37
C LEU A 67 0.92 4.08 -11.25
N GLU A 68 -0.23 3.95 -10.61
CA GLU A 68 -1.19 5.01 -10.36
C GLU A 68 -1.85 4.80 -8.99
N PHE A 69 -1.91 5.88 -8.21
CA PHE A 69 -2.51 5.90 -6.89
C PHE A 69 -3.81 6.70 -6.94
N GLY A 70 -4.87 6.13 -6.38
CA GLY A 70 -6.19 6.77 -6.30
C GLY A 70 -6.71 6.82 -4.88
N PHE A 71 -7.51 7.83 -4.57
CA PHE A 71 -8.21 7.93 -3.30
C PHE A 71 -9.53 8.71 -3.44
N GLU A 72 -10.49 8.40 -2.58
CA GLU A 72 -11.74 9.13 -2.45
C GLU A 72 -11.53 10.49 -1.77
N THR A 73 -12.27 11.49 -2.20
CA THR A 73 -12.26 12.85 -1.62
C THR A 73 -13.55 13.18 -0.89
N ASP A 74 -14.60 12.39 -1.08
CA ASP A 74 -15.83 12.45 -0.32
C ASP A 74 -16.61 11.11 -0.38
N PRO A 75 -17.46 10.82 0.62
CA PRO A 75 -18.25 9.59 0.65
C PRO A 75 -19.29 9.44 -0.48
N GLY A 76 -19.58 10.51 -1.21
CA GLY A 76 -20.56 10.55 -2.30
C GLY A 76 -19.99 10.16 -3.66
N GLY A 77 -18.70 9.79 -3.72
CA GLY A 77 -18.04 9.29 -4.92
C GLY A 77 -17.12 10.31 -5.61
N GLY A 78 -16.74 11.41 -4.96
CA GLY A 78 -15.59 12.18 -5.42
C GLY A 78 -14.29 11.40 -5.24
N PHE A 79 -13.38 11.49 -6.21
CA PHE A 79 -12.08 10.83 -6.16
C PHE A 79 -11.03 11.58 -6.97
N ILE A 80 -9.77 11.30 -6.66
CA ILE A 80 -8.61 11.77 -7.42
C ILE A 80 -7.70 10.57 -7.71
N PHE A 81 -7.10 10.57 -8.90
CA PHE A 81 -5.90 9.79 -9.17
C PHE A 81 -4.72 10.74 -9.33
N THR A 82 -3.57 10.38 -8.79
CA THR A 82 -2.34 11.13 -9.06
C THR A 82 -1.94 10.96 -10.54
N PRO A 83 -1.08 11.83 -11.08
CA PRO A 83 -0.29 11.47 -12.24
C PRO A 83 0.39 10.11 -12.07
N VAL A 84 0.45 9.34 -13.15
CA VAL A 84 1.09 8.02 -13.20
C VAL A 84 2.61 8.13 -13.02
N ALA A 85 3.25 7.01 -12.67
CA ALA A 85 4.70 6.89 -12.67
C ALA A 85 5.33 7.17 -14.06
N ASP A 86 6.62 7.48 -14.07
CA ASP A 86 7.46 7.72 -15.26
C ASP A 86 8.05 6.42 -15.83
N THR A 87 8.10 5.35 -15.03
CA THR A 87 8.64 4.05 -15.41
C THR A 87 7.56 2.98 -15.36
N ALA A 88 7.47 2.17 -16.41
CA ALA A 88 6.49 1.09 -16.52
C ALA A 88 7.02 -0.23 -15.98
N LEU A 89 6.12 -1.01 -15.41
CA LEU A 89 6.34 -2.43 -15.15
C LEU A 89 6.45 -3.20 -16.46
N VAL A 90 7.34 -4.19 -16.45
CA VAL A 90 7.49 -5.14 -17.55
C VAL A 90 6.66 -6.38 -17.24
N ALA A 91 5.70 -6.68 -18.11
CA ALA A 91 4.86 -7.86 -17.95
C ALA A 91 5.71 -9.14 -17.90
N ASN A 92 5.34 -10.05 -17.03
CA ASN A 92 5.99 -11.35 -16.76
C ASN A 92 7.40 -11.25 -16.16
N GLU A 93 7.77 -10.09 -15.59
CA GLU A 93 9.00 -9.91 -14.81
C GLU A 93 8.66 -9.56 -13.36
N TRP A 94 9.41 -10.11 -12.41
CA TRP A 94 9.28 -9.71 -11.01
C TRP A 94 9.86 -8.30 -10.84
N ALA A 95 9.11 -7.45 -10.17
CA ALA A 95 9.54 -6.13 -9.74
C ALA A 95 9.10 -5.89 -8.31
N HIS A 96 9.97 -5.26 -7.53
CA HIS A 96 9.54 -4.58 -6.32
C HIS A 96 8.87 -3.26 -6.71
N ILE A 97 7.73 -2.95 -6.09
CA ILE A 97 7.05 -1.67 -6.24
C ILE A 97 6.86 -1.01 -4.88
N ALA A 98 6.87 0.32 -4.89
CA ALA A 98 6.36 1.09 -3.77
C ALA A 98 5.68 2.38 -4.20
N PHE A 99 4.73 2.82 -3.38
CA PHE A 99 4.17 4.16 -3.36
C PHE A 99 4.38 4.74 -1.97
N THR A 100 4.87 5.97 -1.88
CA THR A 100 5.05 6.69 -0.62
C THR A 100 4.32 8.03 -0.68
N ALA A 101 3.76 8.47 0.43
CA ALA A 101 3.13 9.78 0.58
C ALA A 101 3.44 10.38 1.95
N THR A 102 3.80 11.65 1.94
CA THR A 102 4.05 12.48 3.14
C THR A 102 2.79 13.19 3.62
N ALA A 103 2.80 13.59 4.89
CA ALA A 103 1.81 14.53 5.42
C ALA A 103 1.90 15.85 4.63
N GLY A 104 0.83 16.20 3.91
CA GLY A 104 0.81 17.35 2.99
C GLY A 104 0.73 16.95 1.51
N GLY A 105 0.76 15.65 1.19
CA GLY A 105 0.38 15.14 -0.13
C GLY A 105 1.51 15.08 -1.15
N THR A 106 2.78 15.25 -0.77
CA THR A 106 3.89 14.89 -1.68
C THR A 106 4.03 13.39 -1.73
N TYR A 107 4.04 12.83 -2.95
CA TYR A 107 4.11 11.40 -3.20
C TYR A 107 5.25 11.03 -4.14
N GLU A 108 5.69 9.78 -4.08
CA GLU A 108 6.71 9.20 -4.96
C GLU A 108 6.46 7.70 -5.19
N TYR A 109 6.65 7.26 -6.43
CA TYR A 109 6.64 5.86 -6.84
C TYR A 109 8.06 5.32 -6.91
N PHE A 110 8.20 4.02 -6.67
CA PHE A 110 9.47 3.32 -6.83
C PHE A 110 9.26 1.99 -7.55
N ILE A 111 10.21 1.61 -8.39
CA ILE A 111 10.32 0.30 -9.01
C ILE A 111 11.74 -0.22 -8.77
N ASN A 112 11.86 -1.40 -8.19
CA ASN A 112 13.14 -2.03 -7.83
C ASN A 112 14.04 -1.12 -6.99
N GLY A 113 13.46 -0.42 -6.00
CA GLY A 113 14.16 0.49 -5.11
C GLY A 113 14.53 1.85 -5.73
N VAL A 114 14.25 2.08 -7.01
CA VAL A 114 14.60 3.31 -7.73
C VAL A 114 13.35 4.17 -7.94
N SER A 115 13.47 5.48 -7.75
CA SER A 115 12.38 6.43 -8.02
C SER A 115 11.86 6.28 -9.45
N ALA A 116 10.54 6.15 -9.54
CA ALA A 116 9.78 6.03 -10.78
C ALA A 116 8.88 7.25 -10.98
N GLY A 117 9.24 8.41 -10.41
CA GLY A 117 8.48 9.66 -10.53
C GLY A 117 7.59 9.93 -9.32
N GLY A 118 7.17 11.18 -9.19
CA GLY A 118 6.43 11.68 -8.04
C GLY A 118 5.86 13.07 -8.26
N GLY A 119 5.19 13.60 -7.25
CA GLY A 119 4.53 14.89 -7.35
C GLY A 119 3.85 15.32 -6.05
N ALA A 120 2.91 16.25 -6.19
CA ALA A 120 2.02 16.66 -5.11
C ALA A 120 0.58 16.29 -5.49
N MET A 121 -0.17 15.77 -4.54
CA MET A 121 -1.61 15.52 -4.69
C MET A 121 -2.37 16.85 -4.71
N ASP A 122 -3.41 16.92 -5.54
CA ASP A 122 -4.29 18.09 -5.62
C ASP A 122 -5.31 18.17 -4.47
N ALA A 123 -5.36 17.15 -3.60
CA ALA A 123 -6.14 17.14 -2.37
C ALA A 123 -5.45 16.31 -1.29
N ALA A 124 -5.86 16.50 -0.03
CA ALA A 124 -5.43 15.64 1.05
C ALA A 124 -6.11 14.27 0.93
N PHE A 125 -5.33 13.19 0.97
CA PHE A 125 -5.86 11.83 1.09
C PHE A 125 -6.12 11.46 2.55
N GLY A 126 -6.96 10.46 2.78
CA GLY A 126 -7.27 9.96 4.13
C GLY A 126 -8.13 10.90 4.98
N THR A 127 -8.77 11.91 4.37
CA THR A 127 -9.71 12.80 5.06
C THR A 127 -11.01 12.11 5.46
N ASP A 128 -11.37 11.08 4.71
CA ASP A 128 -12.52 10.21 4.98
C ASP A 128 -12.02 8.78 5.21
N GLN A 129 -12.42 8.19 6.34
CA GLN A 129 -12.12 6.81 6.71
C GLN A 129 -13.42 6.03 6.76
N ASN A 130 -13.38 4.76 6.39
CA ASN A 130 -14.55 3.89 6.43
C ASN A 130 -14.23 2.49 6.94
N THR A 131 -15.27 1.72 7.25
CA THR A 131 -15.14 0.34 7.73
C THR A 131 -15.32 -0.70 6.62
N ASN A 132 -15.17 -0.30 5.36
CA ASN A 132 -15.31 -1.22 4.23
C ASN A 132 -14.01 -2.01 4.02
N PRO A 133 -14.06 -3.23 3.48
CA PRO A 133 -12.90 -4.12 3.43
C PRO A 133 -11.80 -3.64 2.49
N LEU A 134 -10.61 -4.19 2.68
CA LEU A 134 -9.47 -4.05 1.80
C LEU A 134 -9.45 -5.23 0.83
N TYR A 135 -9.25 -4.94 -0.46
CA TYR A 135 -9.04 -5.91 -1.51
C TYR A 135 -7.56 -5.95 -1.85
N VAL A 136 -6.98 -7.15 -1.90
CA VAL A 136 -5.66 -7.39 -2.48
C VAL A 136 -5.86 -8.13 -3.79
N GLY A 137 -5.26 -7.61 -4.86
CA GLY A 137 -5.39 -8.14 -6.20
C GLY A 137 -6.66 -7.71 -6.95
N SER A 138 -7.46 -6.82 -6.37
CA SER A 138 -8.66 -6.30 -7.02
C SER A 138 -9.14 -4.99 -6.37
N ARG A 139 -10.32 -4.54 -6.82
CA ARG A 139 -11.15 -3.48 -6.25
C ARG A 139 -12.57 -4.00 -6.05
N ALA A 140 -13.39 -3.27 -5.30
CA ALA A 140 -14.79 -3.60 -5.03
C ALA A 140 -15.66 -3.89 -6.28
N ASP A 141 -15.28 -3.42 -7.47
CA ASP A 141 -16.00 -3.72 -8.72
C ASP A 141 -15.66 -5.08 -9.35
N LEU A 142 -14.61 -5.76 -8.89
CA LEU A 142 -14.08 -7.00 -9.46
C LEU A 142 -13.78 -6.91 -10.97
N PHE A 143 -13.50 -5.70 -11.46
CA PHE A 143 -13.13 -5.44 -12.85
C PHE A 143 -11.68 -4.96 -12.95
N THR A 144 -11.27 -4.07 -12.05
CA THR A 144 -9.86 -3.72 -11.83
C THR A 144 -9.20 -4.86 -11.07
N THR A 145 -8.60 -5.80 -11.79
CA THR A 145 -8.15 -7.09 -11.24
C THR A 145 -6.72 -7.36 -11.64
N PHE A 146 -5.93 -7.81 -10.69
CA PHE A 146 -4.53 -8.18 -10.91
C PHE A 146 -4.46 -9.59 -11.46
N ASN A 147 -3.80 -9.75 -12.61
CA ASN A 147 -3.47 -11.06 -13.15
C ASN A 147 -1.95 -11.28 -13.06
N GLY A 148 -1.52 -12.23 -12.23
CA GLY A 148 -0.12 -12.61 -12.06
C GLY A 148 0.25 -13.09 -10.66
N CYS A 149 1.50 -12.85 -10.25
CA CYS A 149 1.99 -13.16 -8.91
C CYS A 149 2.24 -11.90 -8.09
N MET A 150 1.93 -11.98 -6.80
CA MET A 150 2.22 -10.95 -5.80
C MET A 150 2.79 -11.63 -4.58
N ASP A 151 3.74 -10.99 -3.93
CA ASP A 151 4.32 -11.42 -2.66
C ASP A 151 4.71 -10.18 -1.84
N ASP A 152 4.99 -10.36 -0.55
CA ASP A 152 5.49 -9.31 0.35
C ASP A 152 4.71 -7.98 0.31
N LEU A 153 3.37 -8.05 0.18
CA LEU A 153 2.53 -6.86 0.27
C LEU A 153 2.56 -6.31 1.70
N ALA A 154 2.99 -5.06 1.84
CA ALA A 154 2.99 -4.32 3.09
C ALA A 154 2.35 -2.94 2.92
N ILE A 155 1.65 -2.51 3.97
CA ILE A 155 1.03 -1.19 4.09
C ILE A 155 1.51 -0.59 5.40
N PHE A 156 2.12 0.58 5.32
CA PHE A 156 2.64 1.34 6.46
C PHE A 156 1.88 2.66 6.57
N ASN A 157 1.52 3.04 7.79
CA ASN A 157 0.96 4.36 8.11
C ASN A 157 2.04 5.44 8.25
N ILE A 158 3.23 5.21 7.71
CA ILE A 158 4.37 6.13 7.72
C ILE A 158 4.91 6.33 6.31
N HIS A 159 5.57 7.47 6.11
CA HIS A 159 6.36 7.72 4.91
C HIS A 159 7.74 7.05 5.06
N LEU A 160 8.03 6.08 4.20
CA LEU A 160 9.38 5.52 4.06
C LEU A 160 10.16 6.32 3.01
N GLY A 161 11.37 6.75 3.37
CA GLY A 161 12.29 7.41 2.43
C GLY A 161 12.97 6.41 1.49
N ALA A 162 13.63 6.94 0.46
CA ALA A 162 14.26 6.15 -0.61
C ALA A 162 15.19 5.02 -0.09
N ASP A 163 16.00 5.27 0.93
CA ASP A 163 16.92 4.26 1.49
C ASP A 163 16.16 3.05 2.09
N ALA A 164 15.02 3.29 2.75
CA ALA A 164 14.18 2.23 3.29
C ALA A 164 13.45 1.47 2.17
N ILE A 165 13.06 2.16 1.10
CA ILE A 165 12.48 1.53 -0.09
C ILE A 165 13.52 0.69 -0.85
N GLU A 166 14.75 1.16 -0.97
CA GLU A 166 15.86 0.37 -1.53
C GLU A 166 16.15 -0.86 -0.67
N THR A 167 16.06 -0.73 0.66
CA THR A 167 16.21 -1.86 1.58
C THR A 167 15.10 -2.89 1.36
N LEU A 168 13.83 -2.45 1.29
CA LEU A 168 12.70 -3.32 0.96
C LEU A 168 12.89 -4.05 -0.37
N ALA A 169 13.37 -3.36 -1.41
CA ALA A 169 13.57 -3.94 -2.73
C ALA A 169 14.65 -5.03 -2.76
N ASN A 170 15.70 -4.88 -1.95
CA ASN A 170 16.87 -5.78 -1.97
C ASN A 170 16.81 -6.87 -0.90
N GLN A 171 16.14 -6.62 0.23
CA GLN A 171 16.18 -7.44 1.44
C GLN A 171 14.80 -7.87 1.93
N GLY A 172 13.72 -7.35 1.35
CA GLY A 172 12.36 -7.59 1.81
C GLY A 172 12.07 -6.91 3.17
N LEU A 173 10.96 -7.31 3.80
CA LEU A 173 10.50 -6.71 5.06
C LEU A 173 11.50 -6.89 6.20
N SER A 174 12.23 -8.00 6.24
CA SER A 174 13.24 -8.29 7.27
C SER A 174 14.45 -7.36 7.24
N GLY A 175 14.63 -6.57 6.18
CA GLY A 175 15.64 -5.53 6.13
C GLY A 175 15.25 -4.26 6.89
N LEU A 176 13.97 -4.08 7.24
CA LEU A 176 13.50 -2.92 7.99
C LEU A 176 13.63 -3.13 9.50
N PRO A 177 14.09 -2.13 10.26
CA PRO A 177 14.33 -2.25 11.71
C PRO A 177 13.06 -2.21 12.58
N PHE A 178 11.88 -2.33 11.97
CA PHE A 178 10.58 -2.26 12.67
C PHE A 178 9.56 -3.24 12.07
N ALA A 179 10.00 -4.12 11.18
CA ALA A 179 9.13 -5.16 10.64
C ALA A 179 9.08 -6.31 11.64
N THR A 180 7.86 -6.77 11.94
CA THR A 180 7.60 -7.94 12.78
C THR A 180 7.69 -9.23 11.96
N ASP A 181 8.28 -10.29 12.51
CA ASP A 181 8.23 -11.64 11.95
C ASP A 181 7.00 -12.38 12.51
N PRO A 182 6.00 -12.75 11.68
CA PRO A 182 4.81 -13.45 12.17
C PRO A 182 5.10 -14.83 12.79
N LEU A 183 6.30 -15.38 12.61
CA LEU A 183 6.77 -16.62 13.22
C LEU A 183 7.63 -16.40 14.47
N ASN A 184 7.96 -15.15 14.80
CA ASN A 184 8.75 -14.78 15.97
C ASN A 184 8.07 -13.62 16.75
N PRO A 185 7.47 -13.87 17.93
CA PRO A 185 6.70 -12.86 18.65
C PRO A 185 7.54 -11.78 19.39
N ASP A 186 8.85 -11.79 19.21
CA ASP A 186 9.86 -10.85 19.77
C ASP A 186 10.96 -10.71 18.69
N THR A 187 10.69 -9.85 17.70
CA THR A 187 11.40 -9.86 16.41
C THR A 187 12.84 -9.38 16.53
N ASP A 188 13.11 -8.37 17.36
CA ASP A 188 14.43 -7.83 17.62
C ASP A 188 15.18 -8.53 18.77
N GLY A 189 14.47 -9.36 19.56
CA GLY A 189 15.03 -10.20 20.59
C GLY A 189 15.43 -9.44 21.86
N ASP A 190 14.86 -8.25 22.10
CA ASP A 190 15.14 -7.44 23.28
C ASP A 190 14.38 -7.92 24.54
N GLY A 191 13.42 -8.83 24.36
CA GLY A 191 12.60 -9.44 25.40
C GLY A 191 11.22 -8.80 25.60
N LEU A 192 10.86 -7.79 24.81
CA LEU A 192 9.50 -7.32 24.62
C LEU A 192 8.81 -8.14 23.53
N LEU A 193 7.48 -8.11 23.52
CA LEU A 193 6.72 -8.79 22.46
C LEU A 193 6.36 -7.74 21.41
N ASP A 194 6.42 -8.10 20.13
CA ASP A 194 6.03 -7.21 19.01
C ASP A 194 4.68 -6.52 19.25
N SER A 195 3.74 -7.21 19.92
CA SER A 195 2.40 -6.68 20.19
C SER A 195 2.36 -5.50 21.16
N VAL A 196 3.46 -5.21 21.87
CA VAL A 196 3.59 -4.05 22.77
C VAL A 196 4.54 -2.99 22.22
N GLU A 197 4.98 -3.13 20.97
CA GLU A 197 6.02 -2.31 20.35
C GLU A 197 5.48 -1.59 19.13
N THR A 198 5.39 -0.27 19.22
CA THR A 198 4.75 0.56 18.19
C THR A 198 5.76 1.29 17.30
N ASN A 199 7.05 1.17 17.59
CA ASN A 199 8.14 1.89 16.92
C ASN A 199 7.91 3.42 16.84
N THR A 200 7.17 3.98 17.80
CA THR A 200 6.88 5.43 17.86
C THR A 200 8.01 6.23 18.51
N GLY A 201 8.97 5.56 19.15
CA GLY A 201 10.00 6.16 19.99
C GLY A 201 9.45 6.80 21.28
N THR A 202 8.16 6.62 21.58
CA THR A 202 7.48 7.24 22.72
C THR A 202 6.86 6.17 23.61
N PHE A 203 7.38 6.03 24.82
CA PHE A 203 6.79 5.13 25.81
C PHE A 203 5.43 5.68 26.29
N VAL A 204 4.37 4.90 26.11
CA VAL A 204 3.03 5.19 26.63
C VAL A 204 2.78 4.40 27.92
N ASP A 205 2.82 3.07 27.84
CA ASP A 205 2.74 2.15 28.98
C ASP A 205 3.31 0.76 28.65
N ALA A 206 3.06 -0.25 29.50
CA ALA A 206 3.59 -1.59 29.32
C ALA A 206 2.99 -2.38 28.12
N ASN A 207 1.88 -1.90 27.55
CA ASN A 207 1.25 -2.47 26.35
C ASN A 207 1.54 -1.63 25.08
N ASP A 208 2.22 -0.49 25.22
CA ASP A 208 2.69 0.36 24.13
C ASP A 208 3.96 1.07 24.59
N THR A 209 5.06 0.36 24.41
CA THR A 209 6.38 0.75 24.91
C THR A 209 7.08 1.76 24.00
N GLY A 210 6.60 1.90 22.76
CA GLY A 210 7.19 2.76 21.74
C GLY A 210 8.56 2.31 21.22
N THR A 211 9.06 1.14 21.62
CA THR A 211 10.30 0.53 21.11
C THR A 211 10.07 -0.12 19.74
N SER A 212 11.17 -0.54 19.11
CA SER A 212 11.13 -1.22 17.81
C SER A 212 10.89 -2.70 18.06
N PRO A 213 9.89 -3.32 17.40
CA PRO A 213 9.71 -4.76 17.47
C PRO A 213 10.86 -5.52 16.82
#